data_AF-A0A559IDA2-F1
#
_entry.id   AF-A0A559IDA2-F1
#
_cell.length_a   1.000
_cell.length_b   1.000
_cell.length_c   1.000
_cell.angle_alpha   90.00
_cell.angle_beta   90.00
_cell.angle_gamma   90.00
#
_symmetry.space_group_name_H-M   'P 1'
#
loop_
_entity.id
_entity.type
_entity.pdbx_description
1 polymer ?
#
loop_
_entity_poly.entity_id
_entity_poly.type
_entity_poly.pdbx_seq_one_letter_code
_entity_poly.pdbx_strand_id
1 'polypeptide(L)'
;MMMDEEQFWQVGEFSKKLGKHLSTVTEWFNTLELHNIHYVNRSEATKNRIFTQLDLNIGEYIVKRRNEKWLMNVIFDEIARGAVETRPFPEDYNKDSTGVSIELSDRFSEKFQNEMQQGMNALLEQKLAEMQDANRALLLSRRQQEVTDEITRSRVRSKLRIEALQKWGELPAGDRMIKVGFFSKQEDSVKRDIFIEEYILQHYPERYKHECELD
;
A
#
# COMPACT_ATOMS: atom_id res chain seq x y z
N MET A 1 70.94 -1.01 -8.94
CA MET A 1 69.68 -0.38 -8.51
C MET A 1 68.80 -0.39 -9.74
N MET A 2 68.03 -1.48 -9.94
CA MET A 2 67.13 -1.58 -11.09
C MET A 2 65.90 -0.76 -10.73
N MET A 3 65.67 0.33 -11.47
CA MET A 3 64.40 1.03 -11.47
C MET A 3 63.39 0.06 -12.09
N ASP A 4 62.55 -0.55 -11.27
CA ASP A 4 61.39 -1.31 -11.76
C ASP A 4 60.54 -0.33 -12.58
N GLU A 5 60.36 -0.62 -13.87
CA GLU A 5 59.44 0.13 -14.71
C GLU A 5 58.03 -0.03 -14.13
N GLU A 6 57.46 1.05 -13.57
CA GLU A 6 56.08 1.01 -13.10
C GLU A 6 55.16 0.69 -14.27
N GLN A 7 54.54 -0.49 -14.22
CA GLN A 7 53.65 -0.93 -15.28
C GLN A 7 52.28 -0.29 -15.11
N PHE A 8 51.81 0.34 -16.19
CA PHE A 8 50.53 1.02 -16.26
C PHE A 8 49.60 0.35 -17.27
N TRP A 9 48.32 0.25 -16.93
CA TRP A 9 47.31 -0.36 -17.80
C TRP A 9 46.09 0.53 -17.96
N GLN A 10 45.52 0.51 -19.15
CA GLN A 10 44.17 1.03 -19.35
C GLN A 10 43.13 0.00 -18.87
N VAL A 11 41.92 0.48 -18.57
CA VAL A 11 40.82 -0.35 -18.02
C VAL A 11 40.54 -1.62 -18.84
N GLY A 12 40.72 -1.57 -20.17
CA GLY A 12 40.54 -2.73 -21.06
C GLY A 12 41.59 -3.82 -20.90
N GLU A 13 42.85 -3.46 -20.65
CA GLU A 13 43.93 -4.44 -20.39
C GLU A 13 43.90 -4.92 -18.94
N PHE A 14 43.58 -4.00 -18.03
CA PHE A 14 43.45 -4.26 -16.61
C PHE A 14 42.33 -5.26 -16.31
N SER A 15 41.16 -5.10 -16.94
CA SER A 15 40.05 -6.06 -16.78
C SER A 15 40.37 -7.46 -17.29
N LYS A 16 41.16 -7.58 -18.37
CA LYS A 16 41.67 -8.88 -18.87
C LYS A 16 42.58 -9.57 -17.86
N LYS A 17 43.44 -8.83 -17.16
CA LYS A 17 44.31 -9.40 -16.12
C LYS A 17 43.52 -10.00 -14.95
N LEU A 18 42.43 -9.37 -14.58
CA LEU A 18 41.52 -9.87 -13.53
C LEU A 18 40.58 -10.98 -14.01
N GLY A 19 40.53 -11.25 -15.32
CA GLY A 19 39.57 -12.18 -15.92
C GLY A 19 38.11 -11.77 -15.70
N LYS A 20 37.83 -10.46 -15.61
CA LYS A 20 36.48 -9.91 -15.36
C LYS A 20 36.06 -8.98 -16.49
N HIS A 21 34.74 -8.81 -16.64
CA HIS A 21 34.20 -7.90 -17.63
C HIS A 21 34.56 -6.45 -17.28
N LEU A 22 34.84 -5.66 -18.30
CA LEU A 22 35.26 -4.27 -18.18
C LEU A 22 34.30 -3.44 -17.29
N SER A 23 32.99 -3.54 -17.54
CA SER A 23 31.99 -2.81 -16.75
C SER A 23 32.00 -3.16 -15.27
N THR A 24 32.27 -4.44 -14.93
CA THR A 24 32.32 -4.90 -13.54
C THR A 24 33.52 -4.31 -12.81
N VAL A 25 34.68 -4.29 -13.46
CA VAL A 25 35.89 -3.70 -12.88
C VAL A 25 35.74 -2.19 -12.75
N THR A 26 35.20 -1.52 -13.77
CA THR A 26 34.89 -0.09 -13.71
C THR A 26 33.98 0.23 -12.52
N GLU A 27 32.93 -0.57 -12.30
CA GLU A 27 31.99 -0.37 -11.20
C GLU A 27 32.64 -0.52 -9.81
N TRP A 28 33.54 -1.49 -9.65
CA TRP A 28 34.27 -1.68 -8.38
C TRP A 28 35.11 -0.45 -8.04
N PHE A 29 35.91 0.03 -8.99
CA PHE A 29 36.78 1.18 -8.76
C PHE A 29 36.00 2.50 -8.69
N ASN A 30 34.86 2.63 -9.39
CA ASN A 30 33.91 3.73 -9.17
C ASN A 30 33.42 3.75 -7.72
N THR A 31 33.03 2.59 -7.20
CA THR A 31 32.49 2.48 -5.84
C THR A 31 33.56 2.78 -4.78
N LEU A 32 34.80 2.33 -5.01
CA LEU A 32 35.94 2.64 -4.14
C LEU A 32 36.28 4.14 -4.16
N GLU A 33 36.23 4.79 -5.33
CA GLU A 33 36.43 6.24 -5.44
C GLU A 33 35.29 7.03 -4.77
N LEU A 34 34.04 6.62 -4.97
CA LEU A 34 32.84 7.27 -4.41
C LEU A 34 32.84 7.26 -2.88
N HIS A 35 33.22 6.14 -2.28
CA HIS A 35 33.33 5.98 -0.83
C HIS A 35 34.63 6.52 -0.24
N ASN A 36 35.45 7.23 -1.03
CA ASN A 36 36.74 7.76 -0.61
C ASN A 36 37.70 6.69 -0.04
N ILE A 37 37.66 5.47 -0.58
CA ILE A 37 38.48 4.35 -0.10
C ILE A 37 39.81 4.30 -0.86
N HIS A 38 39.77 4.51 -2.18
CA HIS A 38 40.94 4.40 -3.05
C HIS A 38 40.79 5.29 -4.29
N TYR A 39 41.83 6.08 -4.59
CA TYR A 39 41.90 6.95 -5.77
C TYR A 39 42.57 6.26 -6.97
N VAL A 40 41.98 6.34 -8.17
CA VAL A 40 42.58 5.82 -9.41
C VAL A 40 43.23 6.94 -10.22
N ASN A 41 44.51 6.75 -10.57
CA ASN A 41 45.27 7.73 -11.33
C ASN A 41 44.67 7.99 -12.71
N ARG A 42 44.94 9.18 -13.25
CA ARG A 42 44.50 9.59 -14.59
C ARG A 42 45.70 10.02 -15.43
N SER A 43 45.68 9.67 -16.71
CA SER A 43 46.65 10.15 -17.69
C SER A 43 46.57 11.67 -17.80
N GLU A 44 47.70 12.38 -17.72
CA GLU A 44 47.73 13.83 -17.97
C GLU A 44 47.26 14.18 -19.39
N ALA A 45 47.58 13.33 -20.38
CA ALA A 45 47.31 13.59 -21.79
C ALA A 45 45.84 13.36 -22.20
N THR A 46 45.15 12.38 -21.59
CA THR A 46 43.80 11.97 -22.01
C THR A 46 42.76 12.03 -20.90
N LYS A 47 43.17 12.31 -19.67
CA LYS A 47 42.35 12.22 -18.43
C LYS A 47 41.69 10.85 -18.18
N ASN A 48 42.04 9.84 -18.98
CA ASN A 48 41.57 8.47 -18.82
C ASN A 48 42.22 7.82 -17.60
N ARG A 49 41.49 6.92 -16.94
CA ARG A 49 42.01 6.14 -15.80
C ARG A 49 43.17 5.25 -16.22
N ILE A 50 44.22 5.29 -15.42
CA ILE A 50 45.39 4.43 -15.52
C ILE A 50 45.46 3.59 -14.24
N PHE A 51 45.60 2.29 -14.42
CA PHE A 51 45.72 1.31 -13.35
C PHE A 51 47.18 0.88 -13.20
N THR A 52 47.59 0.65 -11.96
CA THR A 52 48.93 0.31 -11.48
C THR A 52 48.93 -1.07 -10.84
N GLN A 53 50.10 -1.57 -10.45
CA GLN A 53 50.21 -2.83 -9.71
C GLN A 53 49.44 -2.81 -8.38
N LEU A 54 49.39 -1.66 -7.69
CA LEU A 54 48.59 -1.51 -6.47
C LEU A 54 47.10 -1.72 -6.76
N ASP A 55 46.60 -1.17 -7.87
CA ASP A 55 45.21 -1.33 -8.26
C ASP A 55 44.93 -2.80 -8.66
N LEU A 56 45.91 -3.48 -9.26
CA LEU A 56 45.82 -4.91 -9.57
C LEU A 56 45.68 -5.75 -8.30
N ASN A 57 46.48 -5.45 -7.26
CA ASN A 57 46.40 -6.14 -5.96
C ASN A 57 45.01 -5.98 -5.31
N ILE A 58 44.43 -4.77 -5.37
CA ILE A 58 43.06 -4.50 -4.91
C ILE A 58 42.04 -5.32 -5.73
N GLY A 59 42.19 -5.31 -7.05
CA GLY A 59 41.34 -6.08 -7.96
C GLY A 59 41.38 -7.59 -7.68
N GLU A 60 42.57 -8.15 -7.49
CA GLU A 60 42.78 -9.56 -7.15
C GLU A 60 42.18 -9.92 -5.79
N TYR A 61 42.30 -9.02 -4.81
CA TYR A 61 41.65 -9.18 -3.50
C TYR A 61 40.13 -9.28 -3.64
N ILE A 62 39.52 -8.36 -4.39
CA ILE A 62 38.07 -8.38 -4.65
C ILE A 62 37.67 -9.69 -5.35
N VAL A 63 38.41 -10.11 -6.38
CA VAL A 63 38.13 -11.38 -7.09
C VAL A 63 38.20 -12.57 -6.15
N LYS A 64 39.25 -12.66 -5.32
CA LYS A 64 39.43 -13.76 -4.35
C LYS A 64 38.24 -13.83 -3.38
N ARG A 65 37.89 -12.72 -2.74
CA ARG A 65 36.77 -12.67 -1.78
C ARG A 65 35.41 -12.92 -2.43
N ARG A 66 35.22 -12.46 -3.66
CA ARG A 66 33.99 -12.74 -4.43
C ARG A 66 33.87 -14.21 -4.81
N ASN A 67 34.97 -14.91 -5.09
CA ASN A 67 34.97 -16.36 -5.31
C ASN A 67 34.67 -17.12 -4.01
N GLU A 68 35.04 -16.58 -2.85
CA GLU A 68 34.65 -17.06 -1.51
C GLU A 68 33.18 -16.72 -1.15
N LYS A 69 32.40 -16.13 -2.07
CA LYS A 69 30.99 -15.72 -1.91
C LYS A 69 30.73 -14.62 -0.87
N TRP A 70 31.72 -13.80 -0.55
CA TRP A 70 31.53 -12.64 0.33
C TRP A 70 30.65 -11.57 -0.32
N LEU A 71 29.85 -10.87 0.47
CA LEU A 71 29.05 -9.73 0.00
C LEU A 71 29.97 -8.56 -0.38
N MET A 72 29.61 -7.85 -1.45
CA MET A 72 30.46 -6.81 -2.03
C MET A 72 30.73 -5.65 -1.06
N ASN A 73 29.72 -5.22 -0.31
CA ASN A 73 29.84 -4.17 0.71
C ASN A 73 30.84 -4.56 1.81
N VAL A 74 30.80 -5.81 2.28
CA VAL A 74 31.74 -6.30 3.32
C VAL A 74 33.18 -6.28 2.80
N ILE A 75 33.40 -6.62 1.53
CA ILE A 75 34.73 -6.58 0.90
C ILE A 75 35.25 -5.13 0.87
N PHE A 76 34.41 -4.17 0.48
CA PHE A 76 34.80 -2.76 0.46
C PHE A 76 35.06 -2.20 1.86
N ASP A 77 34.27 -2.60 2.86
CA ASP A 77 34.51 -2.23 4.26
C ASP A 77 35.85 -2.77 4.78
N GLU A 78 36.24 -3.99 4.41
CA GLU A 78 37.55 -4.54 4.76
C GLU A 78 38.69 -3.77 4.11
N ILE A 79 38.55 -3.41 2.83
CA ILE A 79 39.54 -2.60 2.13
C ILE A 79 39.66 -1.22 2.79
N ALA A 80 38.53 -0.59 3.17
CA ALA A 80 38.52 0.68 3.90
C ALA A 80 39.19 0.60 5.28
N ARG A 81 39.12 -0.56 5.94
CA ARG A 81 39.82 -0.84 7.21
C ARG A 81 41.30 -1.16 7.03
N GLY A 82 41.81 -1.19 5.80
CA GLY A 82 43.22 -1.43 5.50
C GLY A 82 43.59 -2.90 5.27
N ALA A 83 42.65 -3.75 4.86
CA ALA A 83 42.96 -5.13 4.48
C ALA A 83 43.91 -5.23 3.26
N VAL A 84 43.94 -4.19 2.42
CA VAL A 84 44.85 -4.03 1.28
C VAL A 84 45.31 -2.58 1.25
N GLU A 85 46.52 -2.34 0.74
CA GLU A 85 47.07 -1.00 0.56
C GLU A 85 46.20 -0.18 -0.43
N THR A 86 45.84 1.04 -0.04
CA THR A 86 45.04 1.96 -0.86
C THR A 86 45.78 3.27 -1.10
N ARG A 87 45.39 3.96 -2.17
CA ARG A 87 45.96 5.24 -2.55
C ARG A 87 45.12 6.37 -1.93
N PRO A 88 45.75 7.30 -1.19
CA PRO A 88 45.04 8.47 -0.68
C PRO A 88 44.60 9.39 -1.82
N PHE A 89 43.58 10.19 -1.56
CA PHE A 89 43.07 11.16 -2.52
C PHE A 89 43.98 12.41 -2.52
N PRO A 90 44.26 13.00 -3.70
CA PRO A 90 44.92 14.30 -3.79
C PRO A 90 44.15 15.40 -3.02
N GLU A 91 44.86 16.41 -2.50
CA GLU A 91 44.26 17.52 -1.74
C GLU A 91 43.26 18.34 -2.57
N ASP A 92 43.38 18.33 -3.89
CA ASP A 92 42.55 19.01 -4.87
C ASP A 92 41.48 18.09 -5.51
N TYR A 93 41.25 16.89 -4.96
CA TYR A 93 40.27 15.96 -5.50
C TYR A 93 38.83 16.48 -5.31
N ASN A 94 38.27 17.03 -6.40
CA ASN A 94 36.89 17.46 -6.47
C ASN A 94 36.00 16.33 -7.03
N LYS A 95 35.04 15.86 -6.22
CA LYS A 95 34.12 14.73 -6.51
C LYS A 95 33.27 14.94 -7.77
N ASP A 96 33.19 16.17 -8.27
CA ASP A 96 32.38 16.55 -9.42
C ASP A 96 32.96 16.08 -10.77
N SER A 97 34.19 15.55 -10.80
CA SER A 97 34.91 15.19 -12.03
C SER A 97 34.81 13.72 -12.46
N THR A 98 34.21 12.85 -11.66
CA THR A 98 33.95 11.43 -12.01
C THR A 98 32.65 11.26 -12.79
N GLY A 99 32.67 11.60 -14.09
CA GLY A 99 32.08 10.80 -15.18
C GLY A 99 30.59 10.43 -15.21
N VAL A 100 29.76 10.90 -14.29
CA VAL A 100 28.29 11.01 -14.45
C VAL A 100 27.98 12.42 -14.00
N SER A 101 27.55 13.30 -14.92
CA SER A 101 27.32 14.69 -14.52
C SER A 101 26.25 14.70 -13.43
N ILE A 102 26.57 15.33 -12.30
CA ILE A 102 25.63 15.56 -11.21
C ILE A 102 24.33 16.17 -11.76
N GLU A 103 24.45 17.00 -12.80
CA GLU A 103 23.34 17.56 -13.55
C GLU A 103 22.41 16.53 -14.24
N LEU A 104 22.95 15.42 -14.78
CA LEU A 104 22.15 14.33 -15.36
C LEU A 104 21.48 13.49 -14.26
N SER A 105 22.15 13.29 -13.12
CA SER A 105 21.59 12.60 -11.96
C SER A 105 20.48 13.42 -11.30
N ASP A 106 20.66 14.73 -11.19
CA ASP A 106 19.67 15.66 -10.62
C ASP A 106 18.43 15.77 -11.51
N ARG A 107 18.61 15.93 -12.83
CA ARG A 107 17.49 15.94 -13.78
C ARG A 107 16.76 14.61 -13.83
N PHE A 108 17.47 13.49 -13.69
CA PHE A 108 16.84 12.17 -13.60
C PHE A 108 16.06 12.01 -12.30
N SER A 109 16.64 12.43 -11.17
CA SER A 109 16.01 12.36 -9.86
C SER A 109 14.77 13.24 -9.77
N GLU A 110 14.82 14.45 -10.34
CA GLU A 110 13.69 15.37 -10.43
C GLU A 110 12.57 14.79 -11.32
N LYS A 111 12.91 14.26 -12.50
CA LYS A 111 11.93 13.62 -13.38
C LYS A 111 11.30 12.39 -12.72
N PHE A 112 12.10 11.57 -12.06
CA PHE A 112 11.64 10.38 -11.35
C PHE A 112 10.75 10.74 -10.15
N GLN A 113 11.12 11.76 -9.36
CA GLN A 113 10.28 12.28 -8.28
C GLN A 113 8.96 12.82 -8.82
N ASN A 114 8.98 13.56 -9.93
CA ASN A 114 7.77 14.07 -10.56
C ASN A 114 6.86 12.95 -11.08
N GLU A 115 7.42 11.94 -11.75
CA GLU A 115 6.65 10.77 -12.22
C GLU A 115 6.07 9.96 -11.05
N MET A 116 6.86 9.77 -9.98
CA MET A 116 6.39 9.11 -8.77
C MET A 116 5.27 9.90 -8.08
N GLN A 117 5.41 11.22 -7.97
CA GLN A 117 4.40 12.09 -7.39
C GLN A 117 3.12 12.08 -8.22
N GLN A 118 3.23 12.12 -9.56
CA GLN A 118 2.09 12.01 -10.46
C GLN A 118 1.40 10.65 -10.34
N GLY A 119 2.16 9.55 -10.31
CA GLY A 119 1.61 8.21 -10.12
C GLY A 119 0.91 8.05 -8.78
N MET A 120 1.49 8.61 -7.71
CA MET A 120 0.90 8.58 -6.37
C MET A 120 -0.37 9.43 -6.30
N ASN A 121 -0.38 10.63 -6.90
CA ASN A 121 -1.56 11.48 -6.98
C ASN A 121 -2.69 10.79 -7.78
N ALA A 122 -2.38 10.19 -8.93
CA ALA A 122 -3.35 9.45 -9.74
C ALA A 122 -3.93 8.25 -8.98
N LEU A 123 -3.10 7.51 -8.23
CA LEU A 123 -3.56 6.42 -7.38
C LEU A 123 -4.47 6.93 -6.24
N LEU A 124 -4.11 8.05 -5.61
CA LEU A 124 -4.93 8.66 -4.56
C LEU A 124 -6.29 9.14 -5.11
N GLU A 125 -6.30 9.77 -6.28
CA GLU A 125 -7.54 10.18 -6.97
C GLU A 125 -8.42 8.98 -7.30
N GLN A 126 -7.83 7.91 -7.85
CA GLN A 126 -8.55 6.68 -8.12
C GLN A 126 -9.16 6.08 -6.84
N LYS A 127 -8.37 6.00 -5.76
CA LYS A 127 -8.84 5.44 -4.48
C LYS A 127 -9.93 6.30 -3.85
N LEU A 128 -9.86 7.62 -3.99
CA LEU A 128 -10.88 8.54 -3.53
C LEU A 128 -12.19 8.32 -4.28
N ALA A 129 -12.13 8.17 -5.61
CA ALA A 129 -13.30 7.89 -6.45
C ALA A 129 -13.94 6.54 -6.08
N GLU A 130 -13.14 5.48 -5.95
CA GLU A 130 -13.60 4.15 -5.50
C GLU A 130 -14.29 4.23 -4.13
N MET A 131 -13.72 4.98 -3.19
CA MET A 131 -14.31 5.18 -1.86
C MET A 131 -15.64 5.93 -1.92
N GLN A 132 -15.73 6.97 -2.76
CA GLN A 132 -16.97 7.73 -2.96
C GLN A 132 -18.07 6.86 -3.55
N ASP A 133 -17.76 6.04 -4.55
CA ASP A 133 -18.70 5.12 -5.16
C ASP A 133 -19.15 4.03 -4.20
N ALA A 134 -18.23 3.45 -3.43
CA ALA A 134 -18.55 2.47 -2.40
C ALA A 134 -19.46 3.07 -1.31
N ASN A 135 -19.19 4.30 -0.89
CA ASN A 135 -20.02 4.99 0.09
C ASN A 135 -21.41 5.31 -0.48
N ARG A 136 -21.50 5.74 -1.74
CA ARG A 136 -22.77 5.96 -2.42
C ARG A 136 -23.60 4.67 -2.52
N ALA A 137 -22.97 3.56 -2.88
CA ALA A 137 -23.64 2.26 -2.94
C ALA A 137 -24.15 1.82 -1.55
N LEU A 138 -23.35 2.03 -0.50
CA LEU A 138 -23.74 1.74 0.88
C LEU A 138 -24.95 2.57 1.34
N LEU A 139 -24.96 3.87 1.05
CA LEU A 139 -26.08 4.75 1.38
C LEU A 139 -27.37 4.35 0.65
N LEU A 140 -27.28 3.97 -0.63
CA LEU A 140 -28.42 3.47 -1.38
C LEU A 140 -28.94 2.13 -0.83
N SER A 141 -28.04 1.22 -0.47
CA SER A 141 -28.39 -0.06 0.15
C SER A 141 -29.09 0.13 1.49
N ARG A 142 -28.57 1.01 2.35
CA ARG A 142 -29.22 1.35 3.63
C ARG A 142 -30.60 1.94 3.44
N ARG A 143 -30.74 2.90 2.52
CA ARG A 143 -32.05 3.49 2.21
C ARG A 143 -33.03 2.43 1.70
N GLN A 144 -32.56 1.50 0.88
CA GLN A 144 -33.39 0.40 0.39
C GLN A 144 -33.82 -0.52 1.53
N GLN A 145 -32.92 -0.86 2.46
CA GLN A 145 -33.25 -1.63 3.66
C GLN A 145 -34.28 -0.91 4.52
N GLU A 146 -34.11 0.39 4.80
CA GLU A 146 -35.07 1.17 5.59
C GLU A 146 -36.48 1.18 4.95
N VAL A 147 -36.56 1.33 3.64
CA VAL A 147 -37.83 1.28 2.90
C VAL A 147 -38.44 -0.13 2.97
N THR A 148 -37.64 -1.17 2.76
CA THR A 148 -38.11 -2.55 2.86
C THR A 148 -38.60 -2.87 4.28
N ASP A 149 -37.85 -2.49 5.30
CA ASP A 149 -38.21 -2.67 6.71
C ASP A 149 -39.52 -1.96 7.04
N GLU A 150 -39.71 -0.72 6.58
CA GLU A 150 -40.97 0.00 6.78
C GLU A 150 -42.15 -0.70 6.12
N ILE A 151 -41.97 -1.18 4.89
CA ILE A 151 -42.99 -1.95 4.17
C ILE A 151 -43.33 -3.23 4.95
N THR A 152 -42.34 -3.98 5.41
CA THR A 152 -42.54 -5.22 6.19
C THR A 152 -43.23 -4.94 7.51
N ARG A 153 -42.82 -3.90 8.25
CA ARG A 153 -43.50 -3.48 9.49
C ARG A 153 -44.97 -3.13 9.25
N SER A 154 -45.26 -2.37 8.19
CA SER A 154 -46.63 -1.98 7.81
C SER A 154 -47.49 -3.20 7.44
N ARG A 155 -46.94 -4.14 6.65
CA ARG A 155 -47.60 -5.40 6.30
C ARG A 155 -47.92 -6.25 7.52
N VAL A 156 -46.96 -6.43 8.42
CA VAL A 156 -47.13 -7.19 9.67
C VAL A 156 -48.23 -6.59 10.54
N ARG A 157 -48.19 -5.27 10.78
CA ARG A 157 -49.26 -4.58 11.53
C ARG A 157 -50.62 -4.75 10.87
N SER A 158 -50.68 -4.64 9.54
CA SER A 158 -51.93 -4.79 8.80
C SER A 158 -52.51 -6.20 8.95
N LYS A 159 -51.69 -7.24 8.83
CA LYS A 159 -52.08 -8.64 9.04
C LYS A 159 -52.61 -8.86 10.47
N LEU A 160 -51.85 -8.42 11.48
CA LEU A 160 -52.26 -8.55 12.88
C LEU A 160 -53.53 -7.76 13.21
N ARG A 161 -53.74 -6.59 12.59
CA ARG A 161 -54.98 -5.81 12.76
C ARG A 161 -56.19 -6.55 12.22
N ILE A 162 -56.06 -7.22 11.06
CA ILE A 162 -57.12 -8.05 10.48
C ILE A 162 -57.42 -9.24 11.40
N GLU A 163 -56.39 -9.93 11.88
CA GLU A 163 -56.53 -11.03 12.84
C GLU A 163 -57.21 -10.58 14.14
N ALA A 164 -56.82 -9.42 14.68
CA ALA A 164 -57.42 -8.84 15.88
C ALA A 164 -58.91 -8.50 15.68
N LEU A 165 -59.28 -7.94 14.52
CA LEU A 165 -60.68 -7.64 14.20
C LEU A 165 -61.53 -8.92 14.11
N GLN A 166 -60.98 -9.99 13.53
CA GLN A 166 -61.65 -11.29 13.49
C GLN A 166 -61.83 -11.86 14.91
N LYS A 167 -60.77 -11.85 15.72
CA LYS A 167 -60.78 -12.30 17.11
C LYS A 167 -61.73 -11.49 17.97
N TRP A 168 -61.78 -10.18 17.76
CA TRP A 168 -62.77 -9.32 18.40
C TRP A 168 -64.18 -9.76 18.02
N GLY A 169 -64.47 -9.99 16.73
CA GLY A 169 -65.80 -10.45 16.28
C GLY A 169 -66.28 -11.77 16.90
N GLU A 170 -65.35 -12.64 17.30
CA GLU A 170 -65.61 -13.92 17.98
C GLU A 170 -66.01 -13.74 19.46
N LEU A 171 -65.72 -12.60 20.09
CA LEU A 171 -66.03 -12.40 21.52
C LEU A 171 -67.54 -12.32 21.79
N PRO A 172 -68.00 -12.73 22.99
CA PRO A 172 -69.40 -12.62 23.38
C PRO A 172 -69.92 -11.18 23.31
N ALA A 173 -71.22 -11.02 23.02
CA ALA A 173 -71.84 -9.69 22.91
C ALA A 173 -71.72 -8.86 24.20
N GLY A 174 -71.63 -9.49 25.37
CA GLY A 174 -71.42 -8.80 26.65
C GLY A 174 -70.07 -8.08 26.75
N ASP A 175 -69.05 -8.60 26.08
CA ASP A 175 -67.72 -8.00 26.08
C ASP A 175 -67.53 -6.94 24.99
N ARG A 176 -68.33 -7.01 23.92
CA ARG A 176 -68.22 -6.13 22.75
C ARG A 176 -69.22 -4.99 22.71
N MET A 177 -70.37 -5.13 23.36
CA MET A 177 -71.48 -4.19 23.19
C MET A 177 -71.66 -3.32 24.43
N ILE A 178 -71.83 -2.02 24.21
CA ILE A 178 -72.26 -1.05 25.22
C ILE A 178 -73.72 -0.66 25.00
N LYS A 179 -74.41 -0.35 26.10
CA LYS A 179 -75.79 0.15 26.07
C LYS A 179 -75.75 1.66 25.81
N VAL A 180 -76.39 2.10 24.72
CA VAL A 180 -76.39 3.52 24.26
C VAL A 180 -77.76 4.19 24.40
N GLY A 181 -78.75 3.49 24.97
CA GLY A 181 -80.10 4.00 25.23
C GLY A 181 -80.95 2.99 26.01
N PHE A 182 -82.27 3.22 26.15
CA PHE A 182 -83.13 2.34 26.98
C PHE A 182 -83.16 0.87 26.49
N PHE A 183 -83.07 0.63 25.17
CA PHE A 183 -83.04 -0.71 24.56
C PHE A 183 -81.95 -0.90 23.48
N SER A 184 -81.28 0.17 23.05
CA SER A 184 -80.28 0.09 21.98
C SER A 184 -78.90 -0.30 22.51
N LYS A 185 -78.24 -1.22 21.81
CA LYS A 185 -76.84 -1.61 22.04
C LYS A 185 -76.03 -1.32 20.79
N GLN A 186 -74.79 -0.88 20.98
CA GLN A 186 -73.83 -0.66 19.92
C GLN A 186 -72.49 -1.28 20.32
N GLU A 187 -71.66 -1.60 19.34
CA GLU A 187 -70.29 -2.01 19.59
C GLU A 187 -69.52 -0.92 20.35
N ASP A 188 -68.78 -1.33 21.38
CA ASP A 188 -67.84 -0.51 22.09
C ASP A 188 -66.59 -0.29 21.23
N SER A 189 -66.59 0.79 20.46
CA SER A 189 -65.48 1.13 19.58
C SER A 189 -64.18 1.39 20.36
N VAL A 190 -64.27 1.95 21.57
CA VAL A 190 -63.10 2.25 22.39
C VAL A 190 -62.45 0.95 22.87
N LYS A 191 -63.25 0.03 23.41
CA LYS A 191 -62.76 -1.27 23.88
C LYS A 191 -62.25 -2.14 22.73
N ARG A 192 -62.88 -2.08 21.57
CA ARG A 192 -62.38 -2.74 20.35
C ARG A 192 -61.01 -2.21 19.96
N ASP A 193 -60.84 -0.90 19.89
CA ASP A 193 -59.59 -0.30 19.44
C ASP A 193 -58.46 -0.60 20.45
N ILE A 194 -58.74 -0.60 21.75
CA ILE A 194 -57.80 -1.06 22.79
C ILE A 194 -57.42 -2.53 22.58
N PHE A 195 -58.40 -3.42 22.40
CA PHE A 195 -58.15 -4.84 22.16
C PHE A 195 -57.26 -5.07 20.92
N ILE A 196 -57.51 -4.33 19.84
CA ILE A 196 -56.72 -4.42 18.62
C ILE A 196 -55.26 -4.02 18.86
N GLU A 197 -55.03 -2.88 19.52
CA GLU A 197 -53.67 -2.41 19.79
C GLU A 197 -52.92 -3.34 20.75
N GLU A 198 -53.59 -3.88 21.78
CA GLU A 198 -53.01 -4.88 22.68
C GLU A 198 -52.65 -6.17 21.94
N TYR A 199 -53.54 -6.66 21.07
CA TYR A 199 -53.29 -7.84 20.26
C TYR A 199 -52.08 -7.64 19.33
N ILE A 200 -52.02 -6.50 18.63
CA ILE A 200 -50.86 -6.18 17.78
C ILE A 200 -49.60 -6.14 18.63
N LEU A 201 -49.60 -5.44 19.76
CA LEU A 201 -48.42 -5.31 20.62
C LEU A 201 -47.88 -6.67 21.09
N GLN A 202 -48.76 -7.58 21.50
CA GLN A 202 -48.38 -8.90 21.99
C GLN A 202 -47.80 -9.81 20.90
N HIS A 203 -48.37 -9.79 19.69
CA HIS A 203 -48.00 -10.70 18.61
C HIS A 203 -46.99 -10.12 17.61
N TYR A 204 -46.75 -8.81 17.65
CA TYR A 204 -45.86 -8.12 16.71
C TYR A 204 -44.42 -8.63 16.68
N PRO A 205 -43.71 -8.82 17.82
CA PRO A 205 -42.31 -9.25 17.79
C PRO A 205 -42.12 -10.61 17.10
N GLU A 206 -42.98 -11.58 17.41
CA GLU A 206 -42.93 -12.92 16.84
C GLU A 206 -43.29 -12.92 15.36
N ARG A 207 -44.37 -12.21 14.97
CA ARG A 207 -44.80 -12.11 13.57
C ARG A 207 -43.77 -11.37 12.71
N TYR A 208 -43.19 -10.30 13.23
CA TYR A 208 -42.17 -9.53 12.52
C TYR A 208 -40.91 -10.35 12.30
N LYS A 209 -40.43 -11.05 13.33
CA LYS A 209 -39.28 -11.96 13.23
C LYS A 209 -39.51 -13.04 12.16
N HIS A 210 -40.67 -13.68 12.17
CA HIS A 210 -41.01 -14.72 11.20
C HIS A 210 -41.04 -14.20 9.75
N GLU A 211 -41.56 -12.99 9.49
CA GLU A 211 -41.57 -12.43 8.14
C GLU A 211 -40.16 -11.99 7.69
N CYS A 212 -39.31 -11.51 8.60
CA CYS A 212 -37.91 -11.23 8.30
C CYS A 212 -37.04 -12.47 8.06
N GLU A 213 -37.46 -13.65 8.52
CA GLU A 213 -36.78 -14.93 8.25
C GLU A 213 -37.22 -15.60 6.94
N LEU A 214 -38.33 -15.13 6.35
CA LEU A 214 -38.92 -15.68 5.12
C LEU A 214 -38.64 -14.84 3.87
N ASP A 215 -38.27 -13.56 4.03
CA ASP A 215 -37.79 -12.66 2.96
C ASP A 215 -36.29 -12.89 2.67
#